data_AF-A0A1Q2LFY9-F1
#
_entry.id   AF-A0A1Q2LFY9-F1
#
_cell.length_a   1.000
_cell.length_b   1.000
_cell.length_c   1.000
_cell.angle_alpha   90.00
_cell.angle_beta   90.00
_cell.angle_gamma   90.00
#
_symmetry.space_group_name_H-M   'P 1'
#
loop_
_entity.id
_entity.type
_entity.pdbx_description
1 polymer ?
#
loop_
_entity_poly.entity_id
_entity_poly.type
_entity_poly.pdbx_seq_one_letter_code
_entity_poly.pdbx_strand_id
1 'polypeptide(L)'
;MENKFLKVSKRLGAVVLGATLLCVNMQGATLKEIEAQKKAEEAKQAQQTLKDNQVVIVYDKNVIAELANDIPDDKKKMLKQAIYYANIAKGEYSKAEWGHMIDSYGCDWFLIQYIIEPYKDIEWTKHDREKLLNGKLNMGYFGGKYGFVDSCILETTYMTAGSYINTHSKKYYGNFPGFSQTNLNNKKALAKWLNDVFYPYIDKLEISDHNAESNYIIVKDNLKKIKEAMVIQ
;
A
#
# COMPACT_ATOMS: atom_id res chain seq x y z
N MET A 1 35.92 -30.25 67.88
CA MET A 1 34.58 -30.32 67.26
C MET A 1 34.60 -29.50 65.99
N GLU A 2 34.71 -30.15 64.81
CA GLU A 2 34.56 -29.44 63.54
C GLU A 2 33.10 -28.99 63.39
N ASN A 3 32.93 -27.70 63.14
CA ASN A 3 31.64 -27.03 63.17
C ASN A 3 30.81 -27.47 61.96
N LYS A 4 29.94 -28.48 62.15
CA LYS A 4 29.04 -29.05 61.13
C LYS A 4 28.17 -27.99 60.43
N PHE A 5 27.97 -26.83 61.05
CA PHE A 5 27.26 -25.68 60.49
C PHE A 5 27.95 -25.04 59.27
N LEU A 6 29.30 -25.05 59.20
CA LEU A 6 30.03 -24.37 58.13
C LEU A 6 30.04 -25.14 56.79
N LYS A 7 29.82 -26.47 56.82
CA LYS A 7 29.74 -27.31 55.60
C LYS A 7 28.35 -27.28 54.96
N VAL A 8 27.29 -27.03 55.74
CA VAL A 8 25.90 -26.97 55.24
C VAL A 8 25.64 -25.63 54.53
N SER A 9 26.16 -24.52 55.05
CA SER A 9 25.99 -23.19 54.44
C SER A 9 26.71 -23.03 53.09
N LYS A 10 27.89 -23.64 52.91
CA LYS A 10 28.59 -23.66 51.61
C LYS A 10 27.87 -24.48 50.53
N ARG A 11 27.16 -25.55 50.90
CA ARG A 11 26.40 -26.37 49.94
C ARG A 11 25.06 -25.73 49.56
N LEU A 12 24.37 -25.08 50.50
CA LEU A 12 23.15 -24.32 50.20
C LEU A 12 23.42 -23.09 49.33
N GLY A 13 24.50 -22.36 49.57
CA GLY A 13 24.89 -21.21 48.73
C GLY A 13 25.18 -21.58 47.27
N ALA A 14 25.85 -22.73 47.03
CA ALA A 14 26.17 -23.22 45.69
C ALA A 14 24.93 -23.76 44.94
N VAL A 15 23.99 -24.40 45.65
CA VAL A 15 22.74 -24.91 45.06
C VAL A 15 21.79 -23.78 44.69
N VAL A 16 21.72 -22.71 45.49
CA VAL A 16 20.91 -21.52 45.19
C VAL A 16 21.49 -20.73 44.01
N LEU A 17 22.82 -20.55 43.93
CA LEU A 17 23.46 -19.93 42.76
C LEU A 17 23.30 -20.76 41.48
N GLY A 18 23.37 -22.09 41.56
CA GLY A 18 23.16 -22.99 40.43
C GLY A 18 21.71 -22.99 39.91
N ALA A 19 20.72 -22.96 40.81
CA ALA A 19 19.30 -22.89 40.45
C ALA A 19 18.94 -21.52 39.84
N THR A 20 19.48 -20.42 40.37
CA THR A 20 19.26 -19.09 39.79
C THR A 20 19.95 -18.94 38.43
N LEU A 21 21.16 -19.47 38.23
CA LEU A 21 21.81 -19.47 36.91
C LEU A 21 21.05 -20.31 35.88
N LEU A 22 20.48 -21.45 36.28
CA LEU A 22 19.62 -22.28 35.43
C LEU A 22 18.32 -21.57 35.07
N CYS A 23 17.67 -20.89 36.03
CA CYS A 23 16.45 -20.11 35.78
C CYS A 23 16.70 -18.90 34.87
N VAL A 24 17.83 -18.20 35.03
CA VAL A 24 18.20 -17.05 34.18
C VAL A 24 18.61 -17.51 32.78
N ASN A 25 19.33 -18.62 32.64
CA ASN A 25 19.67 -19.20 31.34
C ASN A 25 18.45 -19.80 30.64
N MET A 26 17.52 -20.42 31.38
CA MET A 26 16.25 -20.90 30.81
C MET A 26 15.41 -19.71 30.35
N GLN A 27 15.20 -18.68 31.17
CA GLN A 27 14.46 -17.48 30.76
C GLN A 27 15.11 -16.75 29.57
N GLY A 28 16.45 -16.69 29.51
CA GLY A 28 17.19 -16.13 28.38
C GLY A 28 17.11 -17.00 27.10
N ALA A 29 17.10 -18.33 27.24
CA ALA A 29 16.88 -19.26 26.13
C ALA A 29 15.44 -19.18 25.61
N THR A 30 14.45 -19.10 26.51
CA THR A 30 13.03 -18.94 26.14
C THR A 30 12.76 -17.58 25.51
N LEU A 31 13.41 -16.50 25.96
CA LEU A 31 13.33 -15.18 25.32
C LEU A 31 13.93 -15.18 23.92
N LYS A 32 15.09 -15.82 23.71
CA LYS A 32 15.67 -15.98 22.37
C LYS A 32 14.81 -16.86 21.47
N GLU A 33 14.18 -17.91 22.00
CA GLU A 33 13.25 -18.75 21.26
C GLU A 33 11.96 -18.00 20.92
N ILE A 34 11.42 -17.17 21.82
CA ILE A 34 10.27 -16.29 21.56
C ILE A 34 10.64 -15.20 20.55
N GLU A 35 11.82 -14.60 20.64
CA GLU A 35 12.30 -13.62 19.65
C GLU A 35 12.58 -14.27 18.29
N ALA A 36 13.09 -15.50 18.27
CA ALA A 36 13.30 -16.26 17.04
C ALA A 36 11.98 -16.74 16.44
N GLN A 37 11.01 -17.16 17.25
CA GLN A 37 9.66 -17.47 16.82
C GLN A 37 8.96 -16.23 16.31
N LYS A 38 9.04 -15.10 17.02
CA LYS A 38 8.49 -13.82 16.57
C LYS A 38 9.13 -13.34 15.27
N LYS A 39 10.46 -13.44 15.11
CA LYS A 39 11.14 -13.16 13.84
C LYS A 39 10.79 -14.15 12.74
N ALA A 40 10.56 -15.42 13.06
CA ALA A 40 10.15 -16.44 12.09
C ALA A 40 8.67 -16.32 11.71
N GLU A 41 7.83 -15.77 12.59
CA GLU A 41 6.41 -15.50 12.41
C GLU A 41 6.21 -14.17 11.65
N GLU A 42 7.02 -13.16 11.96
CA GLU A 42 7.21 -11.94 11.16
C GLU A 42 7.80 -12.28 9.78
N ALA A 43 8.72 -13.25 9.68
CA ALA A 43 9.24 -13.74 8.39
C ALA A 43 8.23 -14.63 7.62
N LYS A 44 7.33 -15.35 8.32
CA LYS A 44 6.20 -16.08 7.69
C LYS A 44 5.09 -15.13 7.25
N GLN A 45 4.87 -14.02 7.95
CA GLN A 45 4.07 -12.90 7.46
C GLN A 45 4.76 -12.22 6.27
N ALA A 46 6.09 -12.12 6.28
CA ALA A 46 6.92 -11.63 5.19
C ALA A 46 7.21 -12.68 4.10
N GLN A 47 6.17 -13.28 3.51
CA GLN A 47 6.10 -13.68 2.09
C GLN A 47 4.77 -14.39 1.81
N GLN A 48 3.65 -13.81 2.26
CA GLN A 48 2.38 -14.24 1.71
C GLN A 48 2.34 -13.77 0.24
N THR A 49 2.55 -14.70 -0.68
CA THR A 49 2.40 -14.40 -2.11
C THR A 49 0.93 -14.15 -2.35
N LEU A 50 0.56 -12.87 -2.46
CA LEU A 50 -0.80 -12.47 -2.76
C LEU A 50 -1.16 -13.03 -4.14
N LYS A 51 -2.36 -13.60 -4.25
CA LYS A 51 -2.88 -13.99 -5.56
C LYS A 51 -2.98 -12.75 -6.43
N ASP A 52 -2.97 -12.93 -7.75
CA ASP A 52 -3.01 -11.83 -8.71
C ASP A 52 -4.01 -10.74 -8.30
N ASN A 53 -5.28 -11.08 -8.06
CA ASN A 53 -6.34 -10.12 -7.74
C ASN A 53 -6.46 -9.75 -6.26
N GLN A 54 -5.62 -10.28 -5.39
CA GLN A 54 -5.62 -9.90 -3.97
C GLN A 54 -4.93 -8.56 -3.77
N VAL A 55 -5.47 -7.76 -2.87
CA VAL A 55 -4.94 -6.46 -2.46
C VAL A 55 -5.05 -6.34 -0.94
N VAL A 56 -4.18 -5.54 -0.34
CA VAL A 56 -4.18 -5.26 1.10
C VAL A 56 -4.64 -3.84 1.33
N ILE A 57 -5.68 -3.66 2.13
CA ILE A 57 -6.20 -2.35 2.55
C ILE A 57 -5.44 -1.93 3.81
N VAL A 58 -4.43 -1.10 3.64
CA VAL A 58 -3.45 -0.79 4.70
C VAL A 58 -4.11 -0.12 5.90
N TYR A 59 -5.00 0.84 5.64
CA TYR A 59 -5.67 1.61 6.70
C TYR A 59 -6.74 0.83 7.46
N ASP A 60 -7.23 -0.30 6.92
CA ASP A 60 -8.19 -1.18 7.60
C ASP A 60 -7.49 -2.37 8.25
N LYS A 61 -6.48 -2.11 9.09
CA LYS A 61 -5.70 -3.14 9.80
C LYS A 61 -5.07 -4.19 8.85
N ASN A 62 -4.65 -3.79 7.65
CA ASN A 62 -4.10 -4.68 6.63
C ASN A 62 -5.05 -5.82 6.23
N VAL A 63 -6.34 -5.50 6.00
CA VAL A 63 -7.30 -6.48 5.47
C VAL A 63 -6.90 -6.91 4.06
N ILE A 64 -6.80 -8.22 3.85
CA ILE A 64 -6.64 -8.81 2.51
C ILE A 64 -8.03 -8.91 1.86
N ALA A 65 -8.19 -8.25 0.72
CA ALA A 65 -9.39 -8.29 -0.12
C ALA A 65 -9.02 -8.74 -1.54
N GLU A 66 -10.02 -8.97 -2.39
CA GLU A 66 -9.85 -9.26 -3.81
C GLU A 66 -10.45 -8.12 -4.63
N LEU A 67 -9.88 -7.78 -5.80
CA LEU A 67 -10.56 -6.88 -6.73
C LEU A 67 -11.87 -7.52 -7.20
N ALA A 68 -12.95 -6.73 -7.19
CA ALA A 68 -14.29 -7.24 -7.50
C ALA A 68 -14.31 -8.02 -8.82
N ASN A 69 -14.93 -9.20 -8.79
CA ASN A 69 -14.78 -10.18 -9.85
C ASN A 69 -15.30 -9.70 -11.20
N ASP A 70 -16.37 -8.90 -11.18
CA ASP A 70 -17.02 -8.32 -12.35
C ASP A 70 -16.24 -7.18 -13.01
N ILE A 71 -15.16 -6.66 -12.40
CA ILE A 71 -14.33 -5.63 -13.05
C ILE A 71 -13.57 -6.27 -14.22
N PRO A 72 -13.57 -5.64 -15.42
CA PRO A 72 -12.80 -6.12 -16.56
C PRO A 72 -11.29 -6.26 -16.28
N ASP A 73 -10.67 -7.28 -16.88
CA ASP A 73 -9.26 -7.62 -16.61
C ASP A 73 -8.29 -6.52 -17.03
N ASP A 74 -8.58 -5.80 -18.12
CA ASP A 74 -7.78 -4.65 -18.57
C ASP A 74 -7.80 -3.52 -17.53
N LYS A 75 -8.95 -3.27 -16.90
CA LYS A 75 -9.09 -2.28 -15.82
C LYS A 75 -8.40 -2.74 -14.53
N LYS A 76 -8.54 -4.01 -14.13
CA LYS A 76 -7.78 -4.58 -13.00
C LYS A 76 -6.29 -4.45 -13.22
N LYS A 77 -5.81 -4.73 -14.43
CA LYS A 77 -4.40 -4.59 -14.80
C LYS A 77 -3.93 -3.15 -14.70
N MET A 78 -4.67 -2.20 -15.26
CA MET A 78 -4.33 -0.77 -15.20
C MET A 78 -4.29 -0.25 -13.75
N LEU A 79 -5.29 -0.61 -12.94
CA LEU A 79 -5.35 -0.27 -11.53
C LEU A 79 -4.15 -0.82 -10.75
N LYS A 80 -3.79 -2.09 -10.93
CA LYS A 80 -2.60 -2.66 -10.28
C LYS A 80 -1.31 -2.00 -10.72
N GLN A 81 -1.19 -1.60 -11.98
CA GLN A 81 -0.03 -0.83 -12.44
C GLN A 81 0.05 0.54 -11.75
N ALA A 82 -1.08 1.23 -11.59
CA ALA A 82 -1.12 2.48 -10.84
C ALA A 82 -0.73 2.28 -9.35
N ILE A 83 -1.29 1.25 -8.70
CA ILE A 83 -0.93 0.86 -7.31
C ILE A 83 0.55 0.51 -7.21
N TYR A 84 1.09 -0.21 -8.19
CA TYR A 84 2.50 -0.60 -8.24
C TYR A 84 3.41 0.63 -8.19
N TYR A 85 3.17 1.63 -9.04
CA TYR A 85 3.95 2.86 -9.02
C TYR A 85 3.74 3.65 -7.72
N ALA A 86 2.53 3.65 -7.15
CA ALA A 86 2.26 4.27 -5.85
C ALA A 86 3.06 3.60 -4.71
N ASN A 87 3.14 2.27 -4.72
CA ASN A 87 3.87 1.49 -3.73
C ASN A 87 5.38 1.73 -3.82
N ILE A 88 5.91 1.80 -5.05
CA ILE A 88 7.33 2.14 -5.29
C ILE A 88 7.65 3.53 -4.78
N ALA A 89 6.77 4.51 -4.99
CA ALA A 89 6.98 5.88 -4.57
C ALA A 89 7.10 6.01 -3.04
N LYS A 90 6.40 5.17 -2.29
CA LYS A 90 6.49 5.11 -0.83
C LYS A 90 7.78 4.45 -0.35
N GLY A 91 8.22 3.39 -1.02
CA GLY A 91 9.40 2.62 -0.60
C GLY A 91 9.21 1.85 0.72
N GLU A 92 7.97 1.73 1.20
CA GLU A 92 7.61 1.08 2.47
C GLU A 92 7.28 -0.42 2.31
N TYR A 93 7.07 -0.87 1.07
CA TYR A 93 6.65 -2.25 0.76
C TYR A 93 7.71 -3.00 -0.05
N SER A 94 7.74 -4.32 0.11
CA SER A 94 8.61 -5.21 -0.66
C SER A 94 8.15 -5.31 -2.13
N LYS A 95 9.06 -5.74 -3.01
CA LYS A 95 8.75 -5.92 -4.43
C LYS A 95 7.59 -6.88 -4.71
N ALA A 96 7.39 -7.87 -3.83
CA ALA A 96 6.31 -8.85 -3.95
C ALA A 96 4.93 -8.25 -3.63
N GLU A 97 4.90 -7.14 -2.90
CA GLU A 97 3.69 -6.45 -2.48
C GLU A 97 3.35 -5.27 -3.41
N TRP A 98 4.28 -4.85 -4.28
CA TRP A 98 4.04 -3.78 -5.22
C TRP A 98 2.90 -4.13 -6.18
N GLY A 99 1.88 -3.27 -6.23
CA GLY A 99 0.66 -3.50 -7.02
C GLY A 99 -0.47 -4.12 -6.21
N HIS A 100 -0.21 -4.45 -4.94
CA HIS A 100 -1.18 -5.07 -4.05
C HIS A 100 -1.54 -4.19 -2.85
N MET A 101 -0.71 -3.22 -2.46
CA MET A 101 -0.97 -2.41 -1.25
C MET A 101 -1.80 -1.18 -1.58
N ILE A 102 -3.09 -1.19 -1.21
CA ILE A 102 -3.97 -0.04 -1.30
C ILE A 102 -3.94 0.70 0.03
N ASP A 103 -3.30 1.86 0.03
CA ASP A 103 -3.33 2.80 1.15
C ASP A 103 -4.16 4.04 0.74
N SER A 104 -4.59 4.81 1.74
CA SER A 104 -5.27 6.12 1.71
C SER A 104 -4.67 7.18 0.77
N TYR A 105 -3.55 6.86 0.11
CA TYR A 105 -2.88 7.68 -0.91
C TYR A 105 -3.22 7.31 -2.36
N GLY A 106 -4.01 6.25 -2.58
CA GLY A 106 -4.15 5.62 -3.89
C GLY A 106 -5.52 5.76 -4.56
N CYS A 107 -6.57 6.16 -3.87
CA CYS A 107 -7.87 6.43 -4.48
C CYS A 107 -8.69 7.15 -3.42
N ASP A 108 -9.65 8.02 -3.80
CA ASP A 108 -10.66 8.49 -2.85
C ASP A 108 -11.15 7.27 -2.06
N TRP A 109 -11.04 7.35 -0.73
CA TRP A 109 -11.43 6.29 0.19
C TRP A 109 -12.85 5.81 -0.15
N PHE A 110 -13.67 6.73 -0.63
CA PHE A 110 -15.01 6.48 -1.07
C PHE A 110 -15.13 5.58 -2.31
N LEU A 111 -14.16 5.56 -3.22
CA LEU A 111 -14.21 4.72 -4.43
C LEU A 111 -13.57 3.34 -4.24
N ILE A 112 -12.62 3.22 -3.30
CA ILE A 112 -11.97 1.94 -2.96
C ILE A 112 -13.02 0.89 -2.60
N GLN A 113 -14.03 1.25 -1.82
CA GLN A 113 -15.08 0.32 -1.38
C GLN A 113 -15.91 -0.31 -2.51
N TYR A 114 -15.86 0.21 -3.75
CA TYR A 114 -16.56 -0.35 -4.90
C TYR A 114 -15.70 -1.24 -5.78
N ILE A 115 -14.37 -1.21 -5.61
CA ILE A 115 -13.41 -1.95 -6.44
C ILE A 115 -12.92 -3.25 -5.81
N ILE A 116 -13.31 -3.55 -4.57
CA ILE A 116 -12.87 -4.73 -3.82
C ILE A 116 -14.03 -5.57 -3.26
N GLU A 117 -13.80 -6.86 -3.10
CA GLU A 117 -14.66 -7.87 -2.49
C GLU A 117 -13.84 -8.75 -1.51
N PRO A 118 -14.38 -9.14 -0.35
CA PRO A 118 -15.53 -8.53 0.33
C PRO A 118 -15.06 -7.30 1.09
N TYR A 119 -15.60 -6.11 0.81
CA TYR A 119 -15.53 -5.02 1.78
C TYR A 119 -16.75 -5.09 2.69
N LYS A 120 -16.50 -4.94 3.99
CA LYS A 120 -17.40 -5.23 5.12
C LYS A 120 -18.82 -4.71 4.94
N ASP A 121 -19.79 -5.44 5.50
CA ASP A 121 -21.21 -5.10 5.63
C ASP A 121 -21.48 -3.60 5.69
N ILE A 122 -21.96 -3.04 4.59
CA ILE A 122 -22.93 -1.96 4.58
C ILE A 122 -23.81 -2.22 3.36
N GLU A 123 -25.04 -2.69 3.54
CA GLU A 123 -26.01 -2.90 2.43
C GLU A 123 -26.09 -1.69 1.48
N TRP A 124 -25.84 -0.48 2.00
CA TRP A 124 -25.70 0.77 1.27
C TRP A 124 -24.60 0.72 0.20
N THR A 125 -23.41 0.21 0.50
CA THR A 125 -22.31 0.11 -0.47
C THR A 125 -22.63 -0.89 -1.57
N LYS A 126 -23.31 -2.00 -1.23
CA LYS A 126 -23.79 -2.98 -2.23
C LYS A 126 -24.86 -2.38 -3.13
N HIS A 127 -25.80 -1.65 -2.55
CA HIS A 127 -26.88 -0.96 -3.28
C HIS A 127 -26.35 0.16 -4.17
N ASP A 128 -25.39 0.96 -3.69
CA ASP A 128 -24.74 2.01 -4.47
C ASP A 128 -23.86 1.43 -5.57
N ARG A 129 -23.16 0.31 -5.32
CA ARG A 129 -22.45 -0.43 -6.36
C ARG A 129 -23.40 -0.96 -7.42
N GLU A 130 -24.54 -1.51 -7.03
CA GLU A 130 -25.57 -1.95 -7.97
C GLU A 130 -26.12 -0.77 -8.80
N LYS A 131 -26.36 0.39 -8.18
CA LYS A 131 -26.73 1.60 -8.91
C LYS A 131 -25.65 2.07 -9.87
N LEU A 132 -24.38 2.05 -9.46
CA LEU A 132 -23.22 2.39 -10.30
C LEU A 132 -23.17 1.49 -11.53
N LEU A 133 -23.24 0.18 -11.34
CA LEU A 133 -23.22 -0.80 -12.43
C LEU A 133 -24.42 -0.69 -13.38
N ASN A 134 -25.54 -0.14 -12.91
CA ASN A 134 -26.75 0.08 -13.68
C ASN A 134 -26.90 1.53 -14.19
N GLY A 135 -25.88 2.39 -14.00
CA GLY A 135 -25.89 3.79 -14.43
C GLY A 135 -26.87 4.71 -13.68
N LYS A 136 -27.39 4.26 -12.53
CA LYS A 136 -28.34 5.01 -11.68
C LYS A 136 -27.67 5.86 -10.62
N LEU A 137 -26.36 5.72 -10.45
CA LEU A 137 -25.50 6.49 -9.57
C LEU A 137 -24.21 6.76 -10.31
N ASN A 138 -23.65 7.96 -10.16
CA ASN A 138 -22.39 8.31 -10.79
C ASN A 138 -21.46 8.94 -9.76
N MET A 139 -20.37 8.24 -9.49
CA MET A 139 -19.39 8.64 -8.47
C MET A 139 -17.99 8.75 -9.07
N GLY A 140 -17.88 8.78 -10.40
CA GLY A 140 -16.62 8.89 -11.12
C GLY A 140 -16.59 10.10 -12.06
N TYR A 141 -15.37 10.49 -12.44
CA TYR A 141 -15.13 11.49 -13.48
C TYR A 141 -15.44 10.95 -14.88
N PHE A 142 -15.27 9.64 -15.06
CA PHE A 142 -15.45 8.96 -16.33
C PHE A 142 -16.81 8.27 -16.40
N GLY A 143 -17.39 8.26 -17.60
CA GLY A 143 -18.64 7.59 -17.91
C GLY A 143 -18.51 6.07 -18.00
N GLY A 144 -19.65 5.41 -18.27
CA GLY A 144 -19.74 3.97 -18.45
C GLY A 144 -19.78 3.15 -17.15
N LYS A 145 -20.12 1.86 -17.27
CA LYS A 145 -20.38 0.93 -16.16
C LYS A 145 -19.26 0.86 -15.11
N TYR A 146 -18.01 1.05 -15.52
CA TYR A 146 -16.82 0.94 -14.67
C TYR A 146 -16.01 2.24 -14.59
N GLY A 147 -16.59 3.40 -14.91
CA GLY A 147 -15.90 4.69 -14.90
C GLY A 147 -15.38 5.12 -13.52
N PHE A 148 -15.94 4.57 -12.44
CA PHE A 148 -15.41 4.73 -11.08
C PHE A 148 -14.03 4.09 -10.89
N VAL A 149 -13.75 2.97 -11.57
CA VAL A 149 -12.42 2.32 -11.56
C VAL A 149 -11.40 3.23 -12.24
N ASP A 150 -11.79 3.84 -13.36
CA ASP A 150 -10.94 4.77 -14.12
C ASP A 150 -10.64 6.04 -13.33
N SER A 151 -11.61 6.48 -12.51
CA SER A 151 -11.45 7.60 -11.61
C SER A 151 -10.44 7.27 -10.50
N CYS A 152 -10.51 6.07 -9.90
CA CYS A 152 -9.46 5.60 -9.00
C CYS A 152 -8.08 5.62 -9.69
N ILE A 153 -7.97 5.07 -10.91
CA ILE A 153 -6.69 5.02 -11.64
C ILE A 153 -6.09 6.42 -11.83
N LEU A 154 -6.90 7.41 -12.22
CA LEU A 154 -6.46 8.80 -12.38
C LEU A 154 -5.96 9.38 -11.05
N GLU A 155 -6.71 9.18 -9.96
CA GLU A 155 -6.37 9.72 -8.65
C GLU A 155 -5.12 9.07 -8.06
N THR A 156 -4.99 7.74 -8.14
CA THR A 156 -3.76 7.02 -7.74
C THR A 156 -2.56 7.63 -8.44
N THR A 157 -2.70 7.85 -9.74
CA THR A 157 -1.63 8.32 -10.61
C THR A 157 -1.27 9.78 -10.30
N TYR A 158 -2.28 10.63 -10.06
CA TYR A 158 -2.09 12.01 -9.64
C TYR A 158 -1.33 12.13 -8.31
N MET A 159 -1.78 11.41 -7.28
CA MET A 159 -1.13 11.42 -5.97
C MET A 159 0.30 10.87 -6.04
N THR A 160 0.50 9.79 -6.79
CA THR A 160 1.81 9.20 -7.04
C THR A 160 2.74 10.20 -7.74
N ALA A 161 2.28 10.85 -8.80
CA ALA A 161 3.07 11.86 -9.50
C ALA A 161 3.46 13.02 -8.58
N GLY A 162 2.52 13.48 -7.74
CA GLY A 162 2.75 14.53 -6.74
C GLY A 162 3.87 14.21 -5.75
N SER A 163 4.00 12.94 -5.33
CA SER A 163 5.08 12.51 -4.43
C SER A 163 6.49 12.71 -5.02
N TYR A 164 6.60 12.78 -6.35
CA TYR A 164 7.88 12.96 -7.03
C TYR A 164 8.26 14.43 -7.28
N ILE A 165 7.40 15.43 -7.00
CA ILE A 165 7.62 16.86 -7.36
C ILE A 165 9.01 17.40 -6.96
N ASN A 166 9.59 16.91 -5.86
CA ASN A 166 10.86 17.42 -5.35
C ASN A 166 12.09 16.58 -5.75
N THR A 167 11.96 15.59 -6.64
CA THR A 167 13.03 14.60 -6.89
C THR A 167 14.08 15.01 -7.92
N HIS A 168 14.01 16.22 -8.49
CA HIS A 168 14.79 16.62 -9.69
C HIS A 168 15.71 17.83 -9.51
N SER A 169 15.79 18.45 -8.33
CA SER A 169 16.55 19.69 -8.21
C SER A 169 17.40 19.76 -6.96
N LYS A 170 18.73 19.80 -7.19
CA LYS A 170 19.72 20.13 -6.16
C LYS A 170 19.46 21.49 -5.51
N LYS A 171 18.67 22.39 -6.12
CA LYS A 171 18.31 23.71 -5.55
C LYS A 171 17.50 23.58 -4.25
N TYR A 172 16.81 22.46 -4.04
CA TYR A 172 16.04 22.19 -2.82
C TYR A 172 16.84 21.37 -1.78
N TYR A 173 18.16 21.20 -1.97
CA TYR A 173 19.04 20.67 -0.92
C TYR A 173 18.97 21.59 0.30
N GLY A 174 18.40 21.10 1.39
CA GLY A 174 18.47 21.76 2.69
C GLY A 174 17.20 21.67 3.52
N ASN A 175 16.01 21.62 2.90
CA ASN A 175 14.75 21.77 3.64
C ASN A 175 13.86 20.52 3.72
N PHE A 176 14.10 19.49 2.89
CA PHE A 176 13.36 18.21 2.87
C PHE A 176 14.29 17.11 2.29
N PRO A 177 13.98 15.79 2.39
CA PRO A 177 14.81 14.72 1.82
C PRO A 177 14.85 14.83 0.28
N GLY A 178 15.79 15.66 -0.21
CA GLY A 178 15.64 16.39 -1.47
C GLY A 178 16.24 15.75 -2.71
N PHE A 179 16.90 14.60 -2.62
CA PHE A 179 17.32 13.86 -3.82
C PHE A 179 17.65 12.40 -3.47
N SER A 180 17.16 11.47 -4.30
CA SER A 180 17.54 10.06 -4.27
C SER A 180 17.65 9.56 -5.70
N GLN A 181 18.78 8.94 -6.04
CA GLN A 181 18.98 8.34 -7.37
C GLN A 181 17.93 7.25 -7.64
N THR A 182 17.53 6.51 -6.60
CA THR A 182 16.43 5.55 -6.67
C THR A 182 15.12 6.24 -7.03
N ASN A 183 14.77 7.34 -6.38
CA ASN A 183 13.53 8.06 -6.67
C ASN A 183 13.54 8.70 -8.05
N LEU A 184 14.69 9.21 -8.53
CA LEU A 184 14.84 9.70 -9.90
C LEU A 184 14.64 8.58 -10.92
N ASN A 185 15.20 7.39 -10.67
CA ASN A 185 15.01 6.23 -11.55
C ASN A 185 13.55 5.75 -11.55
N ASN A 186 12.91 5.73 -10.38
CA ASN A 186 11.50 5.38 -10.25
C ASN A 186 10.60 6.41 -10.96
N LYS A 187 10.92 7.71 -10.84
CA LYS A 187 10.24 8.76 -11.58
C LYS A 187 10.37 8.57 -13.10
N LYS A 188 11.57 8.24 -13.60
CA LYS A 188 11.79 7.93 -15.03
C LYS A 188 10.93 6.75 -15.49
N ALA A 189 10.85 5.70 -14.67
CA ALA A 189 10.02 4.53 -14.96
C ALA A 189 8.52 4.88 -14.98
N LEU A 190 8.04 5.68 -14.01
CA LEU A 190 6.67 6.19 -13.99
C LEU A 190 6.39 7.05 -15.22
N ALA A 191 7.24 8.03 -15.53
CA ALA A 191 7.09 8.89 -16.71
C ALA A 191 7.03 8.09 -18.01
N LYS A 192 7.82 7.02 -18.13
CA LYS A 192 7.76 6.11 -19.28
C LYS A 192 6.40 5.38 -19.36
N TRP A 193 5.95 4.78 -18.26
CA TRP A 193 4.64 4.12 -18.23
C TRP A 193 3.49 5.10 -18.50
N LEU A 194 3.62 6.35 -18.01
CA LEU A 194 2.64 7.39 -18.27
C LEU A 194 2.46 7.65 -19.77
N ASN A 195 3.57 7.83 -20.48
CA ASN A 195 3.56 8.11 -21.92
C ASN A 195 3.14 6.90 -22.76
N ASP A 196 3.62 5.71 -22.42
CA ASP A 196 3.43 4.52 -23.25
C ASP A 196 2.09 3.82 -23.00
N VAL A 197 1.52 3.99 -21.80
CA VAL A 197 0.39 3.16 -21.34
C VAL A 197 -0.76 4.02 -20.79
N PHE A 198 -0.51 4.85 -19.77
CA PHE A 198 -1.59 5.56 -19.06
C PHE A 198 -2.26 6.66 -19.91
N TYR A 199 -1.51 7.57 -20.54
CA TYR A 199 -2.12 8.62 -21.35
C TYR A 199 -2.90 8.04 -22.54
N PRO A 200 -2.36 7.07 -23.33
CA PRO A 200 -3.13 6.40 -24.37
C PRO A 200 -4.39 5.68 -23.88
N TYR A 201 -4.44 5.28 -22.60
CA TYR A 201 -5.60 4.69 -21.96
C TYR A 201 -6.62 5.74 -21.55
N ILE A 202 -6.20 6.76 -20.80
CA ILE A 202 -7.09 7.76 -20.19
C ILE A 202 -7.69 8.72 -21.23
N ASP A 203 -6.94 9.06 -22.28
CA ASP A 203 -7.38 10.00 -23.32
C ASP A 203 -8.52 9.44 -24.19
N LYS A 204 -8.79 8.13 -24.11
CA LYS A 204 -9.89 7.46 -24.82
C LYS A 204 -11.18 7.41 -24.00
N LEU A 205 -11.13 7.75 -22.72
CA LEU A 205 -12.27 7.63 -21.84
C LEU A 205 -13.21 8.81 -22.01
N GLU A 206 -14.51 8.52 -22.03
CA GLU A 206 -15.54 9.55 -22.03
C GLU A 206 -15.73 10.10 -20.62
N ILE A 207 -15.84 11.42 -20.51
CA ILE A 207 -16.14 12.09 -19.24
C ILE A 207 -17.63 11.95 -18.97
N SER A 208 -17.96 11.69 -17.71
CA SER A 208 -19.33 11.54 -17.24
C SER A 208 -20.19 12.76 -17.58
N ASP A 209 -21.40 12.53 -18.11
CA ASP A 209 -22.41 13.57 -18.36
C ASP A 209 -22.88 14.26 -17.07
N HIS A 210 -22.78 13.57 -15.93
CA HIS A 210 -23.19 14.12 -14.65
C HIS A 210 -22.20 15.20 -14.22
N ASN A 211 -22.62 16.47 -14.27
CA ASN A 211 -21.77 17.63 -13.96
C ASN A 211 -20.48 17.65 -14.81
N ALA A 212 -20.64 17.37 -16.11
CA ALA A 212 -19.55 17.20 -17.07
C ALA A 212 -18.52 18.34 -17.06
N GLU A 213 -18.97 19.59 -16.90
CA GLU A 213 -18.06 20.75 -16.84
C GLU A 213 -17.11 20.67 -15.63
N SER A 214 -17.64 20.40 -14.44
CA SER A 214 -16.82 20.27 -13.23
C SER A 214 -15.86 19.08 -13.33
N ASN A 215 -16.34 17.93 -13.78
CA ASN A 215 -15.52 16.73 -13.95
C ASN A 215 -14.43 16.93 -15.00
N TYR A 216 -14.74 17.60 -16.12
CA TYR A 216 -13.77 17.93 -17.14
C TYR A 216 -12.64 18.80 -16.59
N ILE A 217 -12.98 19.83 -15.80
CA ILE A 217 -12.00 20.70 -15.16
C ILE A 217 -11.09 19.88 -14.23
N ILE A 218 -11.67 19.01 -13.40
CA ILE A 218 -10.91 18.17 -12.45
C ILE A 218 -9.96 17.22 -13.19
N VAL A 219 -10.44 16.49 -14.20
CA VAL A 219 -9.61 15.56 -14.98
C VAL A 219 -8.46 16.32 -15.64
N LYS A 220 -8.75 17.45 -16.29
CA LYS A 220 -7.75 18.27 -16.96
C LYS A 220 -6.69 18.82 -15.99
N ASP A 221 -7.12 19.29 -14.82
CA ASP A 221 -6.20 19.81 -13.79
C ASP A 221 -5.28 18.70 -13.26
N ASN A 222 -5.83 17.52 -12.94
CA ASN A 222 -5.05 16.37 -12.50
C ASN A 222 -4.02 15.94 -13.55
N LEU A 223 -4.43 15.80 -14.81
CA LEU A 223 -3.52 15.44 -15.91
C LEU A 223 -2.42 16.48 -16.12
N LYS A 224 -2.75 17.77 -16.02
CA LYS A 224 -1.78 18.87 -16.10
C LYS A 224 -0.74 18.76 -14.98
N LYS A 225 -1.19 18.61 -13.74
CA LYS A 225 -0.31 18.49 -12.56
C LYS A 225 0.58 17.25 -12.61
N ILE A 226 0.06 16.12 -13.11
CA ILE A 226 0.88 14.93 -13.37
C ILE A 226 2.01 15.29 -14.34
N LYS A 227 1.71 15.91 -15.49
CA LYS A 227 2.72 16.28 -16.48
C LYS A 227 3.78 17.21 -15.90
N GLU A 228 3.37 18.22 -15.14
CA GLU A 228 4.28 19.16 -14.46
C GLU A 228 5.19 18.44 -13.45
N ALA A 229 4.63 17.57 -12.61
CA ALA A 229 5.39 16.79 -11.65
C ALA A 229 6.38 15.85 -12.33
N MET A 230 6.09 15.38 -13.55
CA MET A 230 6.90 14.41 -14.28
C MET A 230 8.03 15.01 -15.12
N VAL A 231 8.15 16.34 -15.23
CA VAL A 231 9.25 17.00 -15.95
C VAL A 231 10.61 16.59 -15.36
N ILE A 232 11.48 15.99 -16.18
CA ILE A 232 12.83 15.58 -15.78
C ILE A 232 13.79 16.64 -16.31
N GLN A 233 14.35 17.45 -15.40
CA GLN A 233 15.35 18.48 -15.70
C GLN A 233 16.77 17.95 -15.51
#